data_AF-A0A4Q9DFW3-F1
#
_entry.id   AF-A0A4Q9DFW3-F1
#
_cell.length_a   1.000
_cell.length_b   1.000
_cell.length_c   1.000
_cell.angle_alpha   90.00
_cell.angle_beta   90.00
_cell.angle_gamma   90.00
#
_symmetry.space_group_name_H-M   'P 1'
#
loop_
_entity.id
_entity.type
_entity.pdbx_description
1 polymer ?
#
loop_
_entity_poly.entity_id
_entity_poly.type
_entity_poly.pdbx_seq_one_letter_code
_entity_poly.pdbx_strand_id
1 'polypeptide(L)'
;MKPSYLLYCAFVVIFLLTGCGKKDNTSEMNDKMSATGQPTQETVEKEGRGLVKLPDNYRNGVIYTTVDRGNAHEKLYASSETLRAVQKGGPIPNGAVFTLEIYRDSVLDDIFVMEKRSDWNDQPKEKQNGDWRFEAYKADQSLNMKRDIGSCISCHASQQRDDFVYTLDRMKSFRLEDVVGVVEDHITPVLKDWEVAAMADYLAGISNVKENS
;
A
#
# COMPACT_ATOMS: atom_id res chain seq x y z
N MET A 1 11.12 -26.61 -56.14
CA MET A 1 12.13 -25.79 -56.85
C MET A 1 11.47 -24.51 -57.36
N LYS A 2 12.06 -23.36 -57.01
CA LYS A 2 11.83 -21.97 -57.47
C LYS A 2 12.25 -21.80 -58.97
N PRO A 3 12.18 -20.62 -59.64
CA PRO A 3 11.43 -19.35 -59.44
C PRO A 3 10.93 -18.63 -60.75
N SER A 4 10.44 -17.37 -60.61
CA SER A 4 10.65 -16.18 -61.51
C SER A 4 9.71 -15.96 -62.73
N TYR A 5 9.30 -14.76 -63.20
CA TYR A 5 9.43 -13.32 -62.82
C TYR A 5 8.45 -12.46 -63.70
N LEU A 6 8.00 -11.30 -63.18
CA LEU A 6 7.68 -9.96 -63.78
C LEU A 6 6.79 -9.76 -65.05
N LEU A 7 5.98 -8.66 -65.05
CA LEU A 7 6.11 -7.42 -65.88
C LEU A 7 4.74 -6.68 -66.04
N TYR A 8 4.44 -5.60 -65.27
CA TYR A 8 4.56 -4.15 -65.56
C TYR A 8 3.24 -3.48 -66.05
N CYS A 9 2.66 -2.62 -65.21
CA CYS A 9 1.67 -1.62 -65.60
C CYS A 9 2.23 -0.23 -65.31
N ALA A 10 2.47 0.54 -66.36
CA ALA A 10 2.69 1.97 -66.28
C ALA A 10 1.34 2.68 -66.21
N PHE A 11 1.16 3.66 -65.33
CA PHE A 11 0.45 4.91 -65.68
C PHE A 11 0.84 6.02 -64.70
N VAL A 12 1.34 7.10 -65.29
CA VAL A 12 1.76 8.37 -64.72
C VAL A 12 0.52 9.18 -64.33
N VAL A 13 0.49 9.76 -63.12
CA VAL A 13 -0.37 10.93 -62.83
C VAL A 13 0.45 11.98 -62.09
N ILE A 14 0.37 13.19 -62.64
CA ILE A 14 1.21 14.36 -62.44
C ILE A 14 0.82 15.11 -61.15
N PHE A 15 1.84 15.54 -60.40
CA PHE A 15 1.75 16.50 -59.30
C PHE A 15 1.35 17.89 -59.83
N LEU A 16 0.29 18.48 -59.28
CA LEU A 16 0.08 19.92 -59.29
C LEU A 16 0.07 20.41 -57.84
N LEU A 17 1.17 21.07 -57.44
CA LEU A 17 1.31 21.79 -56.19
C LEU A 17 0.98 23.26 -56.43
N THR A 18 -0.16 23.71 -55.89
CA THR A 18 -0.35 25.13 -55.54
C THR A 18 -1.35 25.24 -54.38
N GLY A 19 -0.92 25.80 -53.25
CA GLY A 19 -1.80 26.13 -52.13
C GLY A 19 -1.04 26.64 -50.91
N CYS A 20 -0.86 27.96 -50.85
CA CYS A 20 -0.26 28.73 -49.75
C CYS A 20 -1.24 29.00 -48.60
N GLY A 21 -0.70 29.16 -47.39
CA GLY A 21 -1.27 29.91 -46.25
C GLY A 21 -2.26 29.11 -45.40
N LYS A 22 -2.22 29.10 -44.07
CA LYS A 22 -1.74 30.09 -43.09
C LYS A 22 -1.60 29.38 -41.72
N LYS A 23 -0.64 29.79 -40.89
CA LYS A 23 -0.47 29.31 -39.52
C LYS A 23 -1.24 30.23 -38.58
N ASP A 24 -2.26 29.68 -37.93
CA ASP A 24 -3.05 30.36 -36.92
C ASP A 24 -3.18 29.38 -35.75
N ASN A 25 -2.28 29.51 -34.78
CA ASN A 25 -2.30 28.77 -33.52
C ASN A 25 -3.26 29.49 -32.57
N THR A 26 -4.41 28.86 -32.32
CA THR A 26 -5.34 29.26 -31.27
C THR A 26 -5.73 28.04 -30.47
N SER A 27 -5.32 28.06 -29.20
CA SER A 27 -5.86 27.25 -28.11
C SER A 27 -7.35 27.55 -27.98
N GLU A 28 -8.23 26.56 -28.16
CA GLU A 28 -9.48 26.46 -27.39
C GLU A 28 -10.25 25.15 -27.68
N MET A 29 -10.99 24.75 -26.63
CA MET A 29 -12.09 23.79 -26.60
C MET A 29 -11.75 22.31 -26.78
N ASN A 30 -11.62 21.64 -25.65
CA ASN A 30 -12.36 20.38 -25.47
C ASN A 30 -13.18 20.48 -24.19
N ASP A 31 -14.41 20.94 -24.35
CA ASP A 31 -15.46 20.79 -23.35
C ASP A 31 -16.68 20.20 -24.06
N LYS A 32 -17.25 19.16 -23.43
CA LYS A 32 -18.48 18.42 -23.75
C LYS A 32 -18.41 17.31 -24.82
N MET A 33 -18.37 16.07 -24.32
CA MET A 33 -19.55 15.17 -24.22
C MET A 33 -19.18 13.74 -24.61
N SER A 34 -18.85 12.90 -23.62
CA SER A 34 -19.19 11.48 -23.69
C SER A 34 -20.07 11.16 -22.50
N ALA A 35 -21.37 11.14 -22.75
CA ALA A 35 -22.37 10.62 -21.83
C ALA A 35 -22.25 9.09 -21.81
N THR A 36 -21.29 8.62 -21.02
CA THR A 36 -21.25 7.28 -20.43
C THR A 36 -20.51 7.51 -19.12
N GLY A 37 -21.28 7.71 -18.04
CA GLY A 37 -20.78 8.20 -16.76
C GLY A 37 -19.96 7.15 -16.03
N GLN A 38 -18.73 6.94 -16.47
CA GLN A 38 -17.75 6.15 -15.73
C GLN A 38 -16.80 7.14 -15.03
N PRO A 39 -16.71 7.12 -13.69
CA PRO A 39 -15.81 8.00 -12.97
C PRO A 39 -14.37 7.77 -13.46
N THR A 40 -13.66 8.87 -13.69
CA THR A 40 -12.23 8.83 -14.03
C THR A 40 -11.46 8.14 -12.91
N GLN A 41 -10.34 7.47 -13.23
CA GLN A 41 -9.53 6.79 -12.23
C GLN A 41 -9.16 7.72 -11.05
N GLU A 42 -8.91 8.99 -11.34
CA GLU A 42 -8.64 10.04 -10.36
C GLU A 42 -9.82 10.35 -9.42
N THR A 43 -11.07 10.27 -9.91
CA THR A 43 -12.27 10.47 -9.08
C THR A 43 -12.55 9.26 -8.19
N VAL A 44 -12.37 8.03 -8.70
CA VAL A 44 -12.49 6.80 -7.90
C VAL A 44 -11.40 6.72 -6.82
N GLU A 45 -10.17 7.09 -7.17
CA GLU A 45 -9.06 7.14 -6.20
C GLU A 45 -9.33 8.15 -5.09
N LYS A 46 -9.88 9.32 -5.43
CA LYS A 46 -10.21 10.37 -4.45
C LYS A 46 -11.35 9.97 -3.51
N GLU A 47 -12.38 9.28 -4.02
CA GLU A 47 -13.48 8.77 -3.20
C GLU A 47 -13.06 7.61 -2.28
N GLY A 48 -12.01 6.86 -2.64
CA GLY A 48 -11.43 5.79 -1.82
C GLY A 48 -10.41 6.23 -0.78
N ARG A 49 -10.04 7.53 -0.70
CA ARG A 49 -9.04 8.03 0.25
C ARG A 49 -9.55 8.03 1.69
N GLY A 50 -8.65 7.73 2.62
CA GLY A 50 -8.88 7.79 4.05
C GLY A 50 -9.74 6.63 4.59
N LEU A 51 -9.97 5.58 3.81
CA LEU A 51 -10.66 4.37 4.27
C LEU A 51 -9.78 3.54 5.21
N VAL A 52 -8.51 3.36 4.87
CA VAL A 52 -7.49 2.83 5.78
C VAL A 52 -7.14 3.92 6.77
N LYS A 53 -7.05 3.57 8.06
CA LYS A 53 -6.70 4.51 9.13
C LYS A 53 -5.30 4.23 9.64
N LEU A 54 -4.57 5.28 10.02
CA LEU A 54 -3.35 5.15 10.82
C LEU A 54 -3.77 4.80 12.27
N PRO A 55 -3.38 3.63 12.82
CA PRO A 55 -3.74 3.29 14.19
C PRO A 55 -2.96 4.15 15.19
N ASP A 56 -3.61 4.83 16.14
CA ASP A 56 -2.94 5.76 17.07
C ASP A 56 -1.78 5.13 17.85
N ASN A 57 -1.86 3.83 18.12
CA ASN A 57 -0.90 3.06 18.91
C ASN A 57 0.04 2.17 18.06
N TYR A 58 0.15 2.40 16.74
CA TYR A 58 0.95 1.51 15.88
C TYR A 58 2.43 1.40 16.32
N ARG A 59 2.97 2.44 16.96
CA ARG A 59 4.35 2.46 17.49
C ARG A 59 4.56 1.52 18.68
N ASN A 60 3.47 1.05 19.31
CA ASN A 60 3.52 -0.02 20.31
C ASN A 60 3.60 -1.41 19.66
N GLY A 61 3.41 -1.48 18.34
CA GLY A 61 3.62 -2.70 17.56
C GLY A 61 5.09 -3.10 17.49
N VAL A 62 5.34 -4.30 16.95
CA VAL A 62 6.69 -4.84 16.80
C VAL A 62 7.31 -4.27 15.53
N ILE A 63 8.47 -3.63 15.65
CA ILE A 63 9.34 -3.35 14.50
C ILE A 63 9.97 -4.67 14.06
N TYR A 64 9.33 -5.36 13.12
CA TYR A 64 9.80 -6.69 12.71
C TYR A 64 10.92 -6.61 11.67
N THR A 65 11.11 -5.45 11.05
CA THR A 65 12.22 -5.22 10.13
C THR A 65 12.50 -3.74 9.91
N THR A 66 13.74 -3.44 9.56
CA THR A 66 14.17 -2.16 8.98
C THR A 66 14.75 -2.35 7.59
N VAL A 67 14.70 -1.31 6.76
CA VAL A 67 15.27 -1.31 5.40
C VAL A 67 15.96 0.02 5.13
N ASP A 68 17.18 0.00 4.61
CA ASP A 68 17.88 1.21 4.17
C ASP A 68 17.85 1.29 2.63
N ARG A 69 17.47 2.47 2.10
CA ARG A 69 17.37 2.73 0.66
C ARG A 69 17.90 4.13 0.33
N GLY A 70 19.16 4.23 -0.07
CA GLY A 70 19.78 5.53 -0.30
C GLY A 70 19.86 6.33 1.01
N ASN A 71 19.24 7.52 1.05
CA ASN A 71 19.14 8.33 2.28
C ASN A 71 17.91 8.01 3.14
N ALA A 72 17.09 7.04 2.74
CA ALA A 72 15.91 6.63 3.49
C ALA A 72 16.23 5.48 4.46
N HIS A 73 15.76 5.59 5.69
CA HIS A 73 15.70 4.53 6.70
C HIS A 73 14.25 4.19 7.01
N GLU A 74 13.86 2.95 6.80
CA GLU A 74 12.48 2.47 6.91
C GLU A 74 12.32 1.61 8.16
N LYS A 75 11.25 1.83 8.93
CA LYS A 75 10.82 0.96 10.03
C LYS A 75 9.45 0.39 9.73
N LEU A 76 9.34 -0.94 9.69
CA LEU A 76 8.07 -1.62 9.45
C LEU A 76 7.53 -2.23 10.75
N TYR A 77 6.30 -1.86 11.07
CA TYR A 77 5.55 -2.26 12.26
C TYR A 77 4.46 -3.26 11.89
N ALA A 78 4.24 -4.25 12.76
CA ALA A 78 3.12 -5.18 12.71
C ALA A 78 2.69 -5.57 14.13
N SER A 79 1.47 -6.09 14.29
CA SER A 79 1.04 -6.66 15.56
C SER A 79 1.75 -8.01 15.84
N SER A 80 1.98 -8.31 17.11
CA SER A 80 2.58 -9.59 17.50
C SER A 80 1.70 -10.79 17.10
N GLU A 81 0.38 -10.60 17.08
CA GLU A 81 -0.62 -11.56 16.63
C GLU A 81 -0.43 -11.89 15.14
N THR A 82 -0.22 -10.86 14.31
CA THR A 82 0.01 -11.04 12.87
C THR A 82 1.31 -11.79 12.63
N LEU A 83 2.39 -11.43 13.33
CA LEU A 83 3.67 -12.12 13.23
C LEU A 83 3.54 -13.60 13.64
N ARG A 84 2.86 -13.90 14.76
CA ARG A 84 2.60 -15.28 15.20
C ARG A 84 1.81 -16.08 14.16
N ALA A 85 0.79 -15.48 13.54
CA ALA A 85 -0.01 -16.15 12.53
C ALA A 85 0.84 -16.54 11.31
N VAL A 86 1.66 -15.61 10.82
CA VAL A 86 2.57 -15.83 9.69
C VAL A 86 3.64 -16.87 10.03
N GLN A 87 4.26 -16.79 11.21
CA GLN A 87 5.31 -17.73 11.65
C GLN A 87 4.80 -19.17 11.81
N LYS A 88 3.52 -19.35 12.15
CA LYS A 88 2.86 -20.67 12.19
C LYS A 88 2.54 -21.22 10.79
N GLY A 89 2.91 -20.52 9.72
CA GLY A 89 2.59 -20.88 8.34
C GLY A 89 1.14 -20.56 7.95
N GLY A 90 0.41 -19.80 8.78
CA GLY A 90 -0.92 -19.32 8.47
C GLY A 90 -0.91 -18.14 7.48
N PRO A 91 -2.07 -17.82 6.87
CA PRO A 91 -2.20 -16.61 6.06
C PRO A 91 -2.09 -15.35 6.93
N ILE A 92 -1.79 -14.21 6.31
CA ILE A 92 -1.92 -12.92 6.99
C ILE A 92 -3.40 -12.73 7.35
N PRO A 93 -3.74 -12.51 8.64
CA PRO A 93 -5.12 -12.48 9.10
C PRO A 93 -5.89 -11.28 8.55
N ASN A 94 -7.20 -11.43 8.46
CA ASN A 94 -8.10 -10.31 8.26
C ASN A 94 -7.96 -9.30 9.42
N GLY A 95 -7.93 -8.01 9.11
CA GLY A 95 -7.64 -6.94 10.07
C GLY A 95 -6.16 -6.69 10.33
N ALA A 96 -5.24 -7.38 9.64
CA ALA A 96 -3.82 -7.07 9.72
C ALA A 96 -3.53 -5.67 9.20
N VAL A 97 -2.75 -4.90 9.96
CA VAL A 97 -2.25 -3.58 9.58
C VAL A 97 -0.74 -3.61 9.61
N PHE A 98 -0.11 -3.14 8.54
CA PHE A 98 1.31 -2.84 8.49
C PHE A 98 1.51 -1.34 8.35
N THR A 99 2.39 -0.80 9.19
CA THR A 99 2.77 0.60 9.14
C THR A 99 4.24 0.71 8.82
N LEU A 100 4.58 1.54 7.86
CA LEU A 100 5.95 1.85 7.45
C LEU A 100 6.21 3.32 7.77
N GLU A 101 7.16 3.59 8.67
CA GLU A 101 7.74 4.93 8.80
C GLU A 101 8.97 5.03 7.90
N ILE A 102 9.05 6.13 7.14
CA ILE A 102 10.21 6.46 6.31
C ILE A 102 10.90 7.69 6.91
N TYR A 103 12.14 7.53 7.32
CA TYR A 103 13.01 8.61 7.77
C TYR A 103 13.99 9.00 6.68
N ARG A 104 14.18 10.29 6.44
CA ARG A 104 15.25 10.83 5.59
C ARG A 104 16.10 11.77 6.39
N ASP A 105 17.42 11.60 6.33
CA ASP A 105 18.36 12.39 7.12
C ASP A 105 18.00 12.42 8.62
N SER A 106 17.53 11.27 9.12
CA SER A 106 17.03 11.05 10.49
C SER A 106 15.75 11.80 10.88
N VAL A 107 15.05 12.42 9.93
CA VAL A 107 13.75 13.09 10.13
C VAL A 107 12.63 12.23 9.55
N LEU A 108 11.54 12.04 10.30
CA LEU A 108 10.36 11.34 9.79
C LEU A 108 9.76 12.16 8.63
N ASP A 109 9.61 11.51 7.48
CA ASP A 109 9.17 12.13 6.23
C ASP A 109 7.72 11.71 5.91
N ASP A 110 7.53 10.40 5.72
CA ASP A 110 6.25 9.79 5.36
C ASP A 110 5.92 8.59 6.26
N ILE A 111 4.63 8.33 6.43
CA ILE A 111 4.10 7.12 7.05
C ILE A 111 3.16 6.46 6.03
N PHE A 112 3.42 5.21 5.65
CA PHE A 112 2.53 4.42 4.81
C PHE A 112 1.84 3.34 5.62
N VAL A 113 0.56 3.14 5.37
CA VAL A 113 -0.25 2.12 6.03
C VAL A 113 -0.85 1.23 4.95
N MET A 114 -0.76 -0.08 5.15
CA MET A 114 -1.55 -1.05 4.41
C MET A 114 -2.37 -1.91 5.36
N GLU A 115 -3.63 -2.12 5.01
CA GLU A 115 -4.60 -2.86 5.83
C GLU A 115 -5.27 -3.94 4.99
N LYS A 116 -5.39 -5.14 5.57
CA LYS A 116 -6.06 -6.28 4.95
C LYS A 116 -7.46 -6.45 5.51
N ARG A 117 -8.48 -6.34 4.67
CA ARG A 117 -9.88 -6.55 5.05
C ARG A 117 -10.69 -7.22 3.94
N SER A 118 -11.44 -8.27 4.26
CA SER A 118 -12.31 -8.96 3.31
C SER A 118 -13.60 -8.19 3.02
N ASP A 119 -13.96 -7.25 3.90
CA ASP A 119 -15.21 -6.47 3.92
C ASP A 119 -15.04 -5.05 3.35
N TRP A 120 -14.03 -4.81 2.50
CA TRP A 120 -13.96 -3.56 1.75
C TRP A 120 -15.21 -3.42 0.88
N ASN A 121 -15.99 -2.36 1.12
CA ASN A 121 -17.22 -2.06 0.38
C ASN A 121 -16.98 -1.11 -0.81
N ASP A 122 -15.79 -1.16 -1.43
CA ASP A 122 -15.41 -0.36 -2.61
C ASP A 122 -15.30 -1.22 -3.90
N GLN A 123 -15.16 -0.53 -5.04
CA GLN A 123 -15.17 -1.01 -6.45
C GLN A 123 -14.12 -2.13 -6.75
N PRO A 124 -14.10 -2.80 -7.94
CA PRO A 124 -13.77 -4.23 -8.06
C PRO A 124 -12.34 -4.66 -7.68
N LYS A 125 -12.27 -5.86 -7.07
CA LYS A 125 -11.09 -6.47 -6.44
C LYS A 125 -9.90 -6.74 -7.36
N GLU A 126 -10.11 -6.92 -8.67
CA GLU A 126 -9.02 -7.34 -9.59
C GLU A 126 -7.87 -6.31 -9.67
N LYS A 127 -8.12 -5.05 -9.32
CA LYS A 127 -7.10 -3.99 -9.34
C LYS A 127 -6.52 -3.63 -7.97
N GLN A 128 -6.93 -4.28 -6.88
CA GLN A 128 -6.65 -3.75 -5.53
C GLN A 128 -5.76 -4.66 -4.67
N ASN A 129 -4.92 -5.49 -5.27
CA ASN A 129 -4.03 -6.38 -4.52
C ASN A 129 -4.81 -7.27 -3.53
N GLY A 130 -5.90 -7.89 -4.01
CA GLY A 130 -6.78 -8.69 -3.17
C GLY A 130 -7.54 -7.86 -2.13
N ASP A 131 -7.41 -8.27 -0.87
CA ASP A 131 -8.10 -7.63 0.26
C ASP A 131 -7.24 -6.50 0.89
N TRP A 132 -6.20 -6.01 0.21
CA TRP A 132 -5.34 -4.94 0.70
C TRP A 132 -5.80 -3.55 0.25
N ARG A 133 -5.75 -2.58 1.15
CA ARG A 133 -5.82 -1.15 0.83
C ARG A 133 -4.62 -0.43 1.40
N PHE A 134 -4.34 0.74 0.84
CA PHE A 134 -3.14 1.52 1.13
C PHE A 134 -3.54 2.97 1.40
N GLU A 135 -2.85 3.59 2.35
CA GLU A 135 -2.98 5.02 2.61
C GLU A 135 -1.65 5.62 3.03
N ALA A 136 -1.49 6.91 2.78
CA ALA A 136 -0.28 7.63 3.11
C ALA A 136 -0.61 8.79 4.04
N TYR A 137 0.27 9.00 5.01
CA TYR A 137 0.22 10.04 6.01
C TYR A 137 1.56 10.78 6.02
N LYS A 138 1.51 12.06 6.41
CA LYS A 138 2.69 12.87 6.60
C LYS A 138 3.31 12.60 7.97
N ALA A 139 4.48 13.18 8.23
CA ALA A 139 5.12 13.16 9.55
C ALA A 139 4.24 13.66 10.71
N ASP A 140 3.35 14.62 10.45
CA ASP A 140 2.36 15.14 11.42
C ASP A 140 1.13 14.22 11.60
N GLN A 141 1.15 13.03 10.98
CA GLN A 141 0.08 12.02 10.99
C GLN A 141 -1.21 12.45 10.28
N SER A 142 -1.21 13.60 9.59
CA SER A 142 -2.32 14.00 8.73
C SER A 142 -2.29 13.21 7.41
N LEU A 143 -3.48 12.99 6.83
CA LEU A 143 -3.64 12.31 5.56
C LEU A 143 -2.85 13.02 4.44
N ASN A 144 -2.00 12.27 3.73
CA ASN A 144 -1.20 12.81 2.64
C ASN A 144 -1.96 12.75 1.31
N MET A 145 -2.89 13.69 1.10
CA MET A 145 -3.70 13.76 -0.11
C MET A 145 -2.91 13.94 -1.41
N LYS A 146 -1.63 14.35 -1.34
CA LYS A 146 -0.76 14.51 -2.52
C LYS A 146 -0.12 13.20 -2.98
N ARG A 147 -0.11 12.17 -2.14
CA ARG A 147 0.46 10.87 -2.49
C ARG A 147 -0.47 10.12 -3.44
N ASP A 148 0.10 9.63 -4.53
CA ASP A 148 -0.56 8.71 -5.46
C ASP A 148 -0.60 7.29 -4.86
N ILE A 149 -1.81 6.86 -4.49
CA ILE A 149 -2.06 5.52 -3.94
C ILE A 149 -2.04 4.44 -5.03
N GLY A 150 -2.33 4.78 -6.29
CA GLY A 150 -2.21 3.88 -7.43
C GLY A 150 -0.79 3.33 -7.61
N SER A 151 0.22 4.13 -7.24
CA SER A 151 1.62 3.69 -7.22
C SER A 151 1.89 2.56 -6.19
N CYS A 152 1.25 2.61 -5.02
CA CYS A 152 1.35 1.59 -3.99
C CYS A 152 0.76 0.26 -4.49
N ILE A 153 -0.45 0.35 -5.06
CA ILE A 153 -1.18 -0.78 -5.65
C ILE A 153 -0.32 -1.44 -6.74
N SER A 154 0.13 -0.65 -7.71
CA SER A 154 0.88 -1.16 -8.86
C SER A 154 2.20 -1.82 -8.46
N CYS A 155 2.91 -1.23 -7.50
CA CYS A 155 4.18 -1.78 -7.01
C CYS A 155 3.97 -3.11 -6.27
N HIS A 156 2.96 -3.20 -5.41
CA HIS A 156 2.69 -4.38 -4.61
C HIS A 156 2.03 -5.52 -5.40
N ALA A 157 1.41 -5.24 -6.55
CA ALA A 157 0.78 -6.25 -7.41
C ALA A 157 1.74 -7.38 -7.80
N SER A 158 3.03 -7.07 -8.00
CA SER A 158 4.05 -8.08 -8.35
C SER A 158 4.30 -9.12 -7.25
N GLN A 159 3.89 -8.82 -6.01
CA GLN A 159 4.07 -9.68 -4.84
C GLN A 159 2.85 -10.57 -4.57
N GLN A 160 2.00 -10.85 -5.58
CA GLN A 160 0.79 -11.66 -5.43
C GLN A 160 1.04 -13.02 -4.74
N ARG A 161 2.18 -13.65 -4.99
CA ARG A 161 2.55 -14.94 -4.35
C ARG A 161 2.80 -14.83 -2.85
N ASP A 162 3.20 -13.65 -2.40
CA ASP A 162 3.54 -13.33 -1.02
C ASP A 162 2.45 -12.45 -0.38
N ASP A 163 1.19 -12.67 -0.78
CA ASP A 163 0.02 -11.92 -0.31
C ASP A 163 0.21 -10.41 -0.45
N PHE A 164 0.84 -9.99 -1.55
CA PHE A 164 1.14 -8.60 -1.89
C PHE A 164 2.09 -7.89 -0.92
N VAL A 165 2.87 -8.62 -0.11
CA VAL A 165 3.76 -8.06 0.93
C VAL A 165 5.21 -8.43 0.68
N TYR A 166 6.03 -7.45 0.29
CA TYR A 166 7.46 -7.61 0.01
C TYR A 166 8.29 -8.19 1.18
N THR A 167 7.82 -8.02 2.40
CA THR A 167 8.53 -8.37 3.63
C THR A 167 7.95 -9.60 4.33
N LEU A 168 7.11 -10.38 3.64
CA LEU A 168 6.51 -11.61 4.19
C LEU A 168 7.57 -12.56 4.76
N ASP A 169 8.65 -12.79 4.03
CA ASP A 169 9.73 -13.66 4.50
C ASP A 169 10.46 -13.10 5.72
N ARG A 170 10.55 -11.76 5.85
CA ARG A 170 11.11 -11.13 7.05
C ARG A 170 10.25 -11.40 8.27
N MET A 171 8.91 -11.37 8.14
CA MET A 171 8.01 -11.78 9.22
C MET A 171 8.20 -13.25 9.61
N LYS A 172 8.33 -14.16 8.64
CA LYS A 172 8.57 -15.60 8.90
C LYS A 172 9.87 -15.83 9.68
N SER A 173 10.93 -15.10 9.34
CA SER A 173 12.24 -15.24 9.98
C SER A 173 12.44 -14.41 11.24
N PHE A 174 11.50 -13.53 11.58
CA PHE A 174 11.63 -12.64 12.73
C PHE A 174 11.66 -13.43 14.03
N ARG A 175 12.52 -13.06 14.98
CA ARG A 175 12.62 -13.70 16.29
C ARG A 175 11.68 -13.02 17.28
N LEU A 176 10.40 -13.37 17.22
CA LEU A 176 9.37 -12.73 18.05
C LEU A 176 9.55 -13.04 19.53
N GLU A 177 10.06 -14.23 19.84
CA GLU A 177 10.39 -14.68 21.19
C GLU A 177 11.41 -13.78 21.89
N ASP A 178 12.33 -13.15 21.16
CA ASP A 178 13.30 -12.22 21.74
C ASP A 178 12.63 -10.92 22.19
N VAL A 179 11.55 -10.51 21.53
CA VAL A 179 10.83 -9.27 21.86
C VAL A 179 9.82 -9.53 22.97
N VAL A 180 9.06 -10.62 22.87
CA VAL A 180 8.03 -10.97 23.87
C VAL A 180 8.68 -11.51 25.15
N GLY A 181 9.75 -12.29 25.05
CA GLY A 181 10.50 -12.79 26.20
C GLY A 181 11.15 -11.67 27.01
N VAL A 182 11.58 -10.58 26.35
CA VAL A 182 12.07 -9.36 27.04
C VAL A 182 10.94 -8.64 27.77
N VAL A 183 9.71 -8.64 27.23
CA VAL A 183 8.55 -8.08 27.94
C VAL A 183 8.19 -8.95 29.14
N GLU A 184 8.14 -10.28 29.01
CA GLU A 184 7.81 -11.18 30.12
C GLU A 184 8.91 -11.21 31.22
N ASP A 185 10.19 -11.22 30.85
CA ASP A 185 11.32 -11.31 31.77
C ASP A 185 11.63 -9.96 32.46
N HIS A 186 11.29 -8.82 31.84
CA HIS A 186 11.40 -7.50 32.46
C HIS A 186 10.15 -7.01 33.21
N ILE A 187 9.03 -7.74 33.13
CA ILE A 187 7.86 -7.50 34.00
C ILE A 187 8.14 -7.98 35.44
N THR A 188 9.14 -8.82 35.67
CA THR A 188 9.60 -9.21 37.01
C THR A 188 11.07 -8.81 37.19
N PRO A 189 11.47 -7.68 37.82
CA PRO A 189 10.77 -6.88 38.83
C PRO A 189 11.07 -5.36 38.75
N VAL A 190 10.47 -4.57 37.85
CA VAL A 190 10.50 -3.09 37.96
C VAL A 190 9.24 -2.47 37.31
N LEU A 191 8.05 -2.87 37.72
CA LEU A 191 6.86 -2.05 37.46
C LEU A 191 6.33 -1.55 38.80
N LYS A 192 6.15 -0.23 38.92
CA LYS A 192 5.51 0.34 40.10
C LYS A 192 4.02 0.00 40.06
N ASP A 193 3.40 -0.12 41.23
CA ASP A 193 2.03 -0.63 41.41
C ASP A 193 0.96 -0.04 40.48
N TRP A 194 1.15 1.19 40.00
CA TRP A 194 0.23 1.87 39.08
C TRP A 194 0.37 1.43 37.60
N GLU A 195 1.53 0.92 37.18
CA GLU A 195 1.77 0.38 35.83
C GLU A 195 1.27 -1.07 35.70
N VAL A 196 1.31 -1.82 36.80
CA VAL A 196 0.71 -3.16 36.90
C VAL A 196 -0.81 -3.08 36.73
N ALA A 197 -1.45 -2.04 37.27
CA ALA A 197 -2.89 -1.81 37.07
C ALA A 197 -3.22 -1.52 35.60
N ALA A 198 -2.42 -0.71 34.91
CA ALA A 198 -2.62 -0.39 33.49
C ALA A 198 -2.41 -1.62 32.57
N MET A 199 -1.43 -2.48 32.89
CA MET A 199 -1.24 -3.75 32.19
C MET A 199 -2.32 -4.79 32.52
N ALA A 200 -2.80 -4.84 33.76
CA ALA A 200 -3.89 -5.72 34.15
C ALA A 200 -5.19 -5.36 33.43
N ASP A 201 -5.48 -4.06 33.28
CA ASP A 201 -6.63 -3.59 32.50
C ASP A 201 -6.49 -3.90 31.00
N TYR A 202 -5.27 -3.78 30.45
CA TYR A 202 -4.97 -4.21 29.08
C TYR A 202 -5.19 -5.72 28.89
N LEU A 203 -4.69 -6.55 29.80
CA LEU A 203 -4.85 -8.01 29.75
C LEU A 203 -6.30 -8.46 29.98
N ALA A 204 -7.02 -7.81 30.88
CA ALA A 204 -8.45 -8.05 31.13
C ALA A 204 -9.32 -7.65 29.93
N GLY A 205 -8.92 -6.60 29.20
CA GLY A 205 -9.52 -6.23 27.93
C GLY A 205 -9.39 -7.31 26.85
N ILE A 206 -8.28 -8.05 26.85
CA ILE A 206 -8.02 -9.13 25.89
C ILE A 206 -8.78 -10.42 26.28
N SER A 207 -8.95 -10.70 27.58
CA SER A 207 -9.71 -11.88 28.03
C SER A 207 -11.21 -11.76 27.78
N ASN A 208 -11.78 -10.56 27.91
CA ASN A 208 -13.22 -10.33 27.70
C ASN A 208 -13.65 -10.44 26.22
N VAL A 209 -12.72 -10.38 25.26
CA VAL A 209 -13.01 -10.63 23.83
C VAL A 209 -13.17 -12.12 23.53
N LYS A 210 -12.62 -13.02 24.36
CA LYS A 210 -12.71 -14.48 24.15
C LYS A 210 -13.96 -15.14 24.71
N GLU A 211 -14.70 -14.50 25.62
CA GLU A 211 -15.92 -15.09 26.20
C GLU A 211 -17.21 -14.74 25.43
N ASN A 212 -17.15 -13.85 24.44
CA ASN A 212 -18.31 -13.42 23.64
C ASN A 212 -18.18 -13.72 22.12
N SER A 213 -17.35 -14.69 21.71
CA SER A 213 -17.33 -15.22 20.33
C SER A 213 -17.58 -16.72 20.28
#